data_AF-A0A8D8MGX2-F1
#
_entry.id   AF-A0A8D8MGX2-F1
#
_cell.length_a   1.000
_cell.length_b   1.000
_cell.length_c   1.000
_cell.angle_alpha   90.00
_cell.angle_beta   90.00
_cell.angle_gamma   90.00
#
_symmetry.space_group_name_H-M   'P 1'
#
loop_
_entity.id
_entity.type
_entity.pdbx_description
1 polymer ?
#
loop_
_entity_poly.entity_id
_entity_poly.type
_entity_poly.pdbx_seq_one_letter_code
_entity_poly.pdbx_strand_id
1 'polypeptide(L)'
;MYSEWASLVPTITDNIQSVQSQSVLGKFGIAGGRDVAAVVVKQLAGNLGITNAAEPSSLSSDQEVQWCMDVICHGLSLPLAEHDIIKDCVNIYCEWITALNPGVPKISIPKPICESPNEFGRKIIKHLYNLFVPRPGEGSDTINRQAVFCHRVLRTLQDTAQNSRILTVETWESLLLFLLAINEILLAPPIVKDDVGDQLCERVLSVLFEVWLLACNRCFPSPSLWKTFQE
;
A
#
# COMPACT_ATOMS: atom_id res chain seq x y z
N MET A 1 -13.67 29.00 -4.04
CA MET A 1 -13.90 29.01 -5.50
C MET A 1 -12.67 28.64 -6.32
N TYR A 2 -11.43 29.08 -5.98
CA TYR A 2 -10.21 28.61 -6.68
C TYR A 2 -9.57 27.32 -6.10
N SER A 3 -10.01 26.86 -4.91
CA SER A 3 -9.48 25.67 -4.24
C SER A 3 -9.84 24.36 -4.95
N GLU A 4 -10.95 24.32 -5.68
CA GLU A 4 -11.43 23.12 -6.41
C GLU A 4 -10.55 22.77 -7.62
N TRP A 5 -9.64 23.65 -8.01
CA TRP A 5 -8.68 23.47 -9.10
C TRP A 5 -7.23 23.54 -8.58
N ALA A 6 -7.01 23.37 -7.29
CA ALA A 6 -5.66 23.20 -6.77
C ALA A 6 -5.14 21.80 -7.15
N SER A 7 -3.87 21.73 -7.53
CA SER A 7 -3.17 20.45 -7.73
C SER A 7 -2.98 19.75 -6.39
N LEU A 8 -3.08 18.42 -6.39
CA LEU A 8 -2.87 17.57 -5.22
C LEU A 8 -1.42 17.04 -5.14
N VAL A 9 -0.51 17.50 -6.01
CA VAL A 9 0.92 17.20 -5.93
C VAL A 9 1.52 17.48 -4.54
N PRO A 10 1.17 18.58 -3.83
CA PRO A 10 1.65 18.79 -2.45
C PRO A 10 1.16 17.69 -1.50
N THR A 11 -0.10 17.27 -1.63
CA THR A 11 -0.66 16.17 -0.83
C THR A 11 0.00 14.83 -1.14
N ILE A 12 0.32 14.56 -2.41
CA ILE A 12 1.09 13.38 -2.83
C ILE A 12 2.48 13.42 -2.18
N THR A 13 3.17 14.56 -2.26
CA THR A 13 4.50 14.75 -1.68
C THR A 13 4.48 14.54 -0.17
N ASP A 14 3.52 15.14 0.53
CA ASP A 14 3.33 14.97 1.98
C ASP A 14 3.00 13.52 2.34
N ASN A 15 2.20 12.81 1.54
CA ASN A 15 1.90 11.41 1.76
C ASN A 15 3.17 10.55 1.65
N ILE A 16 4.00 10.77 0.64
CA ILE A 16 5.27 10.05 0.47
C ILE A 16 6.23 10.36 1.63
N GLN A 17 6.40 11.63 2.00
CA GLN A 17 7.35 12.04 3.05
C GLN A 17 6.89 11.65 4.46
N SER A 18 5.59 11.74 4.75
CA SER A 18 5.05 11.39 6.07
C SER A 18 5.16 9.89 6.36
N VAL A 19 5.03 9.03 5.35
CA VAL A 19 5.13 7.58 5.50
C VAL A 19 6.55 7.16 5.95
N GLN A 20 7.59 7.83 5.45
CA GLN A 20 8.97 7.59 5.87
C GLN A 20 9.25 8.04 7.32
N SER A 21 8.44 8.94 7.85
CA SER A 21 8.67 9.62 9.15
C SER A 21 7.81 9.09 10.30
N GLN A 22 6.85 8.19 10.04
CA GLN A 22 5.80 7.86 11.01
C GLN A 22 6.12 6.72 11.98
N SER A 23 6.93 5.72 11.59
CA SER A 23 7.15 4.59 12.49
C SER A 23 8.13 4.92 13.63
N VAL A 24 7.67 4.72 14.87
CA VAL A 24 8.53 4.82 16.07
C VAL A 24 9.73 3.87 15.97
N LEU A 25 9.58 2.73 15.27
CA LEU A 25 10.66 1.78 15.06
C LEU A 25 11.87 2.37 14.33
N GLY A 26 11.66 3.38 13.47
CA GLY A 26 12.73 4.11 12.80
C GLY A 26 13.61 4.96 13.74
N LYS A 27 13.17 5.19 14.99
CA LYS A 27 13.94 5.92 16.01
C LYS A 27 14.86 5.01 16.84
N PHE A 28 14.68 3.70 16.76
CA PHE A 28 15.57 2.74 17.41
C PHE A 28 16.81 2.49 16.54
N GLY A 29 17.83 1.87 17.11
CA GLY A 29 18.97 1.40 16.31
C GLY A 29 18.51 0.46 15.19
N ILE A 30 19.24 0.46 14.06
CA ILE A 30 18.88 -0.26 12.83
C ILE A 30 18.48 -1.72 13.10
N ALA A 31 19.25 -2.42 13.94
CA ALA A 31 18.95 -3.81 14.31
C ALA A 31 17.66 -3.95 15.13
N GLY A 32 17.42 -3.04 16.09
CA GLY A 32 16.27 -3.13 16.99
C GLY A 32 14.92 -2.98 16.28
N GLY A 33 14.79 -1.97 15.41
CA GLY A 33 13.54 -1.75 14.64
C GLY A 33 13.24 -2.91 13.70
N ARG A 34 14.27 -3.40 12.99
CA ARG A 34 14.21 -4.55 12.10
C ARG A 34 13.80 -5.83 12.83
N ASP A 35 14.40 -6.13 13.96
CA ASP A 35 14.14 -7.37 14.73
C ASP A 35 12.70 -7.42 15.25
N VAL A 36 12.20 -6.28 15.74
CA VAL A 36 10.80 -6.17 16.17
C VAL A 36 9.87 -6.39 14.99
N ALA A 37 10.14 -5.76 13.84
CA ALA A 37 9.34 -5.96 12.64
C ALA A 37 9.34 -7.43 12.20
N ALA A 38 10.51 -8.07 12.16
CA ALA A 38 10.65 -9.47 11.76
C ALA A 38 9.79 -10.40 12.61
N VAL A 39 9.81 -10.26 13.94
CA VAL A 39 9.06 -11.15 14.83
C VAL A 39 7.55 -10.92 14.71
N VAL A 40 7.10 -9.66 14.75
CA VAL A 40 5.67 -9.32 14.74
C VAL A 40 5.03 -9.70 13.41
N VAL A 41 5.65 -9.31 12.30
CA VAL A 41 5.12 -9.57 10.95
C VAL A 41 5.08 -11.06 10.67
N LYS A 42 6.10 -11.83 11.10
CA LYS A 42 6.10 -13.29 10.94
C LYS A 42 4.95 -13.97 11.70
N GLN A 43 4.62 -13.50 12.90
CA GLN A 43 3.47 -14.02 13.66
C GLN A 43 2.15 -13.71 12.96
N LEU A 44 1.95 -12.46 12.53
CA LEU A 44 0.74 -12.05 11.81
C LEU A 44 0.58 -12.80 10.47
N ALA A 45 1.67 -12.98 9.73
CA ALA A 45 1.67 -13.70 8.47
C ALA A 45 1.33 -15.19 8.63
N GLY A 46 1.66 -15.78 9.79
CA GLY A 46 1.29 -17.15 10.15
C GLY A 46 -0.22 -17.39 10.13
N ASN A 47 -1.02 -16.38 10.48
CA ASN A 47 -2.47 -16.50 10.57
C ASN A 47 -3.19 -16.45 9.21
N LEU A 48 -2.50 -16.03 8.14
CA LEU A 48 -3.11 -15.78 6.83
C LEU A 48 -3.53 -17.05 6.08
N GLY A 49 -3.04 -18.22 6.52
CA GLY A 49 -3.34 -19.49 5.87
C GLY A 49 -2.58 -19.74 4.56
N ILE A 50 -1.43 -19.09 4.37
CA ILE A 50 -0.60 -19.26 3.14
C ILE A 50 0.18 -20.58 3.20
N THR A 51 0.77 -20.90 4.34
CA THR A 51 1.58 -22.11 4.56
C THR A 51 0.88 -23.13 5.47
N ASN A 52 0.04 -22.64 6.38
CA ASN A 52 -0.73 -23.44 7.35
C ASN A 52 -2.22 -23.19 7.18
N ALA A 53 -3.08 -23.80 8.01
CA ALA A 53 -4.48 -23.41 8.07
C ALA A 53 -4.60 -21.94 8.52
N ALA A 54 -5.57 -21.20 7.97
CA ALA A 54 -5.84 -19.84 8.43
C ALA A 54 -6.32 -19.85 9.89
N GLU A 55 -5.83 -18.91 10.68
CA GLU A 55 -6.20 -18.75 12.09
C GLU A 55 -6.91 -17.41 12.32
N PRO A 56 -7.82 -17.32 13.30
CA PRO A 56 -8.46 -16.06 13.66
C PRO A 56 -7.45 -15.01 14.12
N SER A 57 -7.64 -13.75 13.71
CA SER A 57 -6.84 -12.64 14.25
C SER A 57 -7.04 -12.50 15.77
N SER A 58 -5.94 -12.41 16.52
CA SER A 58 -5.95 -12.11 17.95
C SER A 58 -6.10 -10.61 18.27
N LEU A 59 -5.90 -9.73 17.28
CA LEU A 59 -6.03 -8.28 17.44
C LEU A 59 -7.51 -7.88 17.57
N SER A 60 -7.85 -7.25 18.69
CA SER A 60 -9.22 -7.01 19.15
C SER A 60 -9.58 -5.53 19.31
N SER A 61 -8.59 -4.64 19.36
CA SER A 61 -8.78 -3.20 19.52
C SER A 61 -8.04 -2.37 18.48
N ASP A 62 -8.53 -1.15 18.24
CA ASP A 62 -7.92 -0.19 17.31
C ASP A 62 -6.46 0.09 17.64
N GLN A 63 -6.11 0.18 18.93
CA GLN A 63 -4.75 0.46 19.38
C GLN A 63 -3.78 -0.68 19.03
N GLU A 64 -4.21 -1.93 19.21
CA GLU A 64 -3.41 -3.11 18.84
C GLU A 64 -3.18 -3.16 17.33
N VAL A 65 -4.23 -2.92 16.54
CA VAL A 65 -4.13 -2.89 15.07
C VAL A 65 -3.23 -1.74 14.61
N GLN A 66 -3.39 -0.55 15.16
CA GLN A 66 -2.56 0.62 14.81
C GLN A 66 -1.08 0.38 15.13
N TRP A 67 -0.77 -0.21 16.29
CA TRP A 67 0.60 -0.58 16.62
C TRP A 67 1.18 -1.60 15.61
N CYS A 68 0.43 -2.64 15.26
CA CYS A 68 0.86 -3.58 14.23
C CYS A 68 1.04 -2.90 12.87
N MET A 69 0.19 -1.94 12.51
CA MET A 69 0.33 -1.17 11.28
C MET A 69 1.60 -0.31 11.27
N ASP A 70 2.00 0.28 12.39
CA ASP A 70 3.26 1.02 12.51
C ASP A 70 4.48 0.11 12.30
N VAL A 71 4.40 -1.13 12.79
CA VAL A 71 5.42 -2.15 12.61
C VAL A 71 5.50 -2.59 11.13
N ILE A 72 4.35 -2.85 10.50
CA ILE A 72 4.29 -3.22 9.07
C ILE A 72 4.78 -2.07 8.19
N CYS A 73 4.43 -0.82 8.52
CA CYS A 73 4.90 0.37 7.82
C CYS A 73 6.43 0.46 7.83
N HIS A 74 7.05 0.20 8.98
CA HIS A 74 8.51 0.10 9.09
C HIS A 74 9.08 -1.07 8.28
N GLY A 75 8.45 -2.24 8.37
CA GLY A 75 8.86 -3.42 7.60
C GLY A 75 8.90 -3.16 6.10
N LEU A 76 7.92 -2.43 5.57
CA LEU A 76 7.86 -2.02 4.16
C LEU A 76 8.98 -1.04 3.75
N SER A 77 9.55 -0.29 4.69
CA SER A 77 10.64 0.66 4.42
C SER A 77 12.05 0.08 4.61
N LEU A 78 12.18 -1.14 5.14
CA LEU A 78 13.47 -1.84 5.29
C LEU A 78 14.18 -2.08 3.95
N PRO A 79 15.53 -2.12 3.91
CA PRO A 79 16.30 -2.45 2.70
C PRO A 79 15.86 -3.75 2.02
N LEU A 80 16.05 -3.89 0.70
CA LEU A 80 15.54 -5.07 -0.03
C LEU A 80 16.23 -6.38 0.35
N ALA A 81 17.38 -6.29 1.03
CA ALA A 81 18.02 -7.43 1.68
C ALA A 81 17.09 -8.14 2.67
N GLU A 82 16.17 -7.42 3.33
CA GLU A 82 15.17 -7.95 4.27
C GLU A 82 13.92 -8.50 3.56
N HIS A 83 14.13 -9.24 2.47
CA HIS A 83 13.08 -9.71 1.56
C HIS A 83 11.91 -10.42 2.27
N ASP A 84 12.20 -11.31 3.23
CA ASP A 84 11.16 -12.07 3.91
C ASP A 84 10.26 -11.19 4.79
N ILE A 85 10.81 -10.15 5.41
CA ILE A 85 10.03 -9.20 6.22
C ILE A 85 9.09 -8.41 5.31
N ILE A 86 9.61 -7.90 4.19
CA ILE A 86 8.82 -7.14 3.21
C ILE A 86 7.70 -8.01 2.62
N LYS A 87 8.02 -9.26 2.26
CA LYS A 87 7.07 -10.25 1.74
C LYS A 87 5.89 -10.43 2.69
N ASP A 88 6.17 -10.65 3.97
CA ASP A 88 5.15 -10.89 4.98
C ASP A 88 4.33 -9.61 5.25
N CYS A 89 4.95 -8.43 5.25
CA CYS A 89 4.23 -7.15 5.30
C CYS A 89 3.21 -7.00 4.15
N VAL A 90 3.65 -7.29 2.93
CA VAL A 90 2.81 -7.25 1.72
C VAL A 90 1.68 -8.28 1.80
N ASN A 91 1.96 -9.49 2.29
CA ASN A 91 0.96 -10.52 2.50
C ASN A 91 -0.15 -10.06 3.45
N ILE A 92 0.24 -9.51 4.60
CA ILE A 92 -0.70 -9.04 5.63
C ILE A 92 -1.59 -7.93 5.08
N TYR A 93 -1.02 -6.90 4.46
CA TYR A 93 -1.82 -5.80 3.90
C TYR A 93 -2.68 -6.20 2.71
N CYS A 94 -2.20 -7.11 1.85
CA CYS A 94 -3.04 -7.67 0.80
C CYS A 94 -4.22 -8.48 1.37
N GLU A 95 -4.06 -9.15 2.52
CA GLU A 95 -5.17 -9.82 3.20
C GLU A 95 -6.13 -8.81 3.82
N TRP A 96 -5.61 -7.89 4.64
CA TRP A 96 -6.43 -6.97 5.42
C TRP A 96 -7.25 -6.01 4.56
N ILE A 97 -6.72 -5.57 3.41
CA ILE A 97 -7.46 -4.68 2.51
C ILE A 97 -8.68 -5.36 1.88
N THR A 98 -8.73 -6.69 1.85
CA THR A 98 -9.91 -7.43 1.36
C THR A 98 -11.13 -7.26 2.27
N ALA A 99 -10.98 -6.67 3.47
CA ALA A 99 -12.09 -6.21 4.29
C ALA A 99 -12.99 -5.19 3.57
N LEU A 100 -12.45 -4.47 2.57
CA LEU A 100 -13.23 -3.60 1.70
C LEU A 100 -14.17 -4.38 0.75
N ASN A 101 -14.01 -5.71 0.65
CA ASN A 101 -14.84 -6.62 -0.12
C ASN A 101 -15.62 -7.58 0.82
N PRO A 102 -16.70 -7.13 1.48
CA PRO A 102 -17.40 -7.92 2.50
C PRO A 102 -18.02 -9.23 1.97
N GLY A 103 -18.05 -9.45 0.66
CA GLY A 103 -18.52 -10.69 0.04
C GLY A 103 -17.63 -11.92 0.31
N VAL A 104 -16.39 -11.73 0.76
CA VAL A 104 -15.44 -12.83 1.06
C VAL A 104 -14.88 -12.65 2.48
N PRO A 105 -15.59 -13.11 3.53
CA PRO A 105 -15.12 -12.95 4.90
C PRO A 105 -13.89 -13.82 5.16
N LYS A 106 -12.90 -13.25 5.85
CA LYS A 106 -11.63 -13.89 6.20
C LYS A 106 -11.38 -13.77 7.69
N ILE A 107 -11.21 -14.91 8.36
CA ILE A 107 -11.04 -14.98 9.82
C ILE A 107 -9.71 -14.36 10.31
N SER A 108 -8.73 -14.30 9.42
CA SER A 108 -7.39 -13.72 9.64
C SER A 108 -7.40 -12.20 9.72
N ILE A 109 -8.50 -11.54 9.35
CA ILE A 109 -8.63 -10.08 9.38
C ILE A 109 -9.05 -9.62 10.79
N PRO A 110 -8.31 -8.69 11.43
CA PRO A 110 -8.67 -8.10 12.70
C PRO A 110 -10.07 -7.49 12.73
N LYS A 111 -10.77 -7.70 13.85
CA LYS A 111 -12.12 -7.15 14.08
C LYS A 111 -12.21 -5.63 13.85
N PRO A 112 -11.27 -4.80 14.35
CA PRO A 112 -11.29 -3.35 14.07
C PRO A 112 -11.28 -2.99 12.58
N ILE A 113 -10.56 -3.76 11.76
CA ILE A 113 -10.50 -3.54 10.31
C ILE A 113 -11.84 -3.90 9.65
N CYS A 114 -12.50 -4.97 10.11
CA CYS A 114 -13.82 -5.33 9.64
C CYS A 114 -14.90 -4.30 10.04
N GLU A 115 -14.76 -3.67 11.21
CA GLU A 115 -15.70 -2.64 11.70
C GLU A 115 -15.52 -1.30 10.98
N SER A 116 -14.28 -0.90 10.68
CA SER A 116 -13.95 0.37 10.02
C SER A 116 -13.07 0.18 8.76
N PRO A 117 -13.53 -0.57 7.74
CA PRO A 117 -12.68 -1.02 6.64
C PRO A 117 -12.13 0.11 5.78
N ASN A 118 -12.91 1.17 5.55
CA ASN A 118 -12.47 2.34 4.79
C ASN A 118 -11.38 3.14 5.52
N GLU A 119 -11.47 3.29 6.84
CA GLU A 119 -10.47 4.04 7.60
C GLU A 119 -9.12 3.32 7.61
N PHE A 120 -9.13 2.02 7.96
CA PHE A 120 -7.93 1.20 7.94
C PHE A 120 -7.41 0.97 6.51
N GLY A 121 -8.30 0.85 5.52
CA GLY A 121 -7.95 0.74 4.10
C GLY A 121 -7.13 1.93 3.61
N ARG A 122 -7.53 3.17 3.94
CA ARG A 122 -6.74 4.37 3.61
C ARG A 122 -5.37 4.37 4.27
N LYS A 123 -5.26 3.94 5.54
CA LYS A 123 -3.98 3.79 6.25
C LYS A 123 -3.09 2.74 5.56
N ILE A 124 -3.65 1.60 5.15
CA ILE A 124 -2.94 0.56 4.39
C ILE A 124 -2.42 1.12 3.06
N ILE A 125 -3.28 1.76 2.25
CA ILE A 125 -2.90 2.38 0.97
C ILE A 125 -1.75 3.37 1.18
N LYS A 126 -1.84 4.20 2.22
CA LYS A 126 -0.78 5.14 2.59
C LYS A 126 0.55 4.46 2.94
N HIS A 127 0.54 3.34 3.66
CA HIS A 127 1.78 2.64 3.99
C HIS A 127 2.40 1.92 2.78
N LEU A 128 1.59 1.50 1.81
CA LEU A 128 2.04 0.80 0.61
C LEU A 128 2.94 1.66 -0.29
N TYR A 129 2.94 2.99 -0.17
CA TYR A 129 3.88 3.87 -0.87
C TYR A 129 5.34 3.46 -0.66
N ASN A 130 5.71 3.00 0.55
CA ASN A 130 7.07 2.57 0.89
C ASN A 130 7.60 1.45 -0.03
N LEU A 131 6.71 0.62 -0.58
CA LEU A 131 7.09 -0.47 -1.46
C LEU A 131 7.51 0.02 -2.85
N PHE A 132 6.98 1.16 -3.30
CA PHE A 132 7.20 1.70 -4.64
C PHE A 132 8.36 2.70 -4.71
N VAL A 133 8.97 3.03 -3.58
CA VAL A 133 10.17 3.89 -3.54
C VAL A 133 11.37 3.13 -4.11
N PRO A 134 12.04 3.64 -5.16
CA PRO A 134 13.27 3.06 -5.68
C PRO A 134 14.38 3.10 -4.62
N ARG A 135 15.14 2.00 -4.52
CA ARG A 135 16.24 1.87 -3.55
C ARG A 135 17.57 1.81 -4.33
N PRO A 136 18.35 2.89 -4.36
CA PRO A 136 19.57 2.93 -5.16
C PRO A 136 20.64 1.99 -4.59
N GLY A 137 21.41 1.37 -5.48
CA GLY A 137 22.53 0.47 -5.11
C GLY A 137 22.13 -0.99 -4.87
N GLU A 138 20.89 -1.36 -5.16
CA GLU A 138 20.37 -2.72 -5.06
C GLU A 138 20.70 -3.56 -6.31
N GLY A 139 20.88 -4.87 -6.13
CA GLY A 139 21.16 -5.79 -7.24
C GLY A 139 19.92 -6.10 -8.07
N SER A 140 20.11 -6.60 -9.30
CA SER A 140 19.01 -6.99 -10.19
C SER A 140 18.04 -7.99 -9.55
N ASP A 141 18.55 -8.94 -8.76
CA ASP A 141 17.72 -9.93 -8.05
C ASP A 141 16.81 -9.31 -6.98
N THR A 142 17.27 -8.29 -6.26
CA THR A 142 16.46 -7.62 -5.23
C THR A 142 15.41 -6.71 -5.88
N ILE A 143 15.76 -6.05 -6.99
CA ILE A 143 14.84 -5.28 -7.85
C ILE A 143 13.71 -6.16 -8.39
N ASN A 144 14.04 -7.33 -8.94
CA ASN A 144 13.04 -8.28 -9.46
C ASN A 144 12.06 -8.73 -8.36
N ARG A 145 12.57 -8.99 -7.15
CA ARG A 145 11.73 -9.36 -6.00
C ARG A 145 10.80 -8.23 -5.57
N GLN A 146 11.27 -6.98 -5.58
CA GLN A 146 10.43 -5.82 -5.32
C GLN A 146 9.31 -5.69 -6.35
N ALA A 147 9.61 -5.85 -7.64
CA ALA A 147 8.61 -5.79 -8.71
C ALA A 147 7.49 -6.84 -8.52
N VAL A 148 7.84 -8.08 -8.11
CA VAL A 148 6.85 -9.12 -7.80
C VAL A 148 5.89 -8.68 -6.68
N PHE A 149 6.40 -8.03 -5.64
CA PHE A 149 5.56 -7.50 -4.56
C PHE A 149 4.67 -6.36 -5.04
N CYS A 150 5.21 -5.42 -5.81
CA CYS A 150 4.45 -4.32 -6.40
C CYS A 150 3.30 -4.83 -7.28
N HIS A 151 3.56 -5.82 -8.16
CA HIS A 151 2.53 -6.44 -8.98
C HIS A 151 1.40 -7.04 -8.15
N ARG A 152 1.74 -7.71 -7.04
CA ARG A 152 0.73 -8.28 -6.13
C ARG A 152 -0.12 -7.19 -5.50
N VAL A 153 0.49 -6.13 -4.97
CA VAL A 153 -0.23 -5.00 -4.39
C VAL A 153 -1.17 -4.37 -5.41
N LEU A 154 -0.69 -4.08 -6.62
CA LEU A 154 -1.48 -3.51 -7.70
C LEU A 154 -2.67 -4.40 -8.08
N ARG A 155 -2.46 -5.73 -8.14
CA ARG A 155 -3.55 -6.70 -8.38
C ARG A 155 -4.60 -6.67 -7.27
N THR A 156 -4.18 -6.68 -6.01
CA THR A 156 -5.11 -6.66 -4.87
C THR A 156 -5.91 -5.36 -4.82
N LEU A 157 -5.28 -4.22 -5.09
CA LEU A 157 -5.94 -2.92 -5.12
C LEU A 157 -6.93 -2.82 -6.29
N GLN A 158 -6.55 -3.30 -7.48
CA GLN A 158 -7.43 -3.37 -8.64
C GLN A 158 -8.65 -4.25 -8.36
N ASP A 159 -8.46 -5.46 -7.80
CA ASP A 159 -9.54 -6.37 -7.44
C ASP A 159 -10.48 -5.74 -6.39
N THR A 160 -9.91 -5.07 -5.39
CA THR A 160 -10.67 -4.29 -4.40
C THR A 160 -11.50 -3.19 -5.05
N ALA A 161 -10.95 -2.41 -5.98
CA ALA A 161 -11.68 -1.36 -6.68
C ALA A 161 -12.83 -1.92 -7.55
N GLN A 162 -12.60 -3.06 -8.21
CA GLN A 162 -13.60 -3.73 -9.04
C GLN A 162 -14.75 -4.28 -8.21
N ASN A 163 -14.44 -4.99 -7.12
CA ASN A 163 -15.40 -5.80 -6.40
C ASN A 163 -16.04 -5.10 -5.20
N SER A 164 -15.38 -4.09 -4.63
CA SER A 164 -15.90 -3.38 -3.46
C SER A 164 -17.13 -2.55 -3.83
N ARG A 165 -18.13 -2.62 -2.95
CA ARG A 165 -19.36 -1.81 -3.01
C ARG A 165 -19.48 -0.81 -1.86
N ILE A 166 -18.48 -0.76 -0.99
CA ILE A 166 -18.50 0.03 0.25
C ILE A 166 -17.44 1.13 0.29
N LEU A 167 -16.67 1.31 -0.79
CA LEU A 167 -15.64 2.36 -0.87
C LEU A 167 -16.29 3.75 -0.70
N THR A 168 -15.85 4.48 0.31
CA THR A 168 -16.23 5.88 0.49
C THR A 168 -15.46 6.77 -0.49
N VAL A 169 -15.92 8.01 -0.65
CA VAL A 169 -15.28 9.02 -1.50
C VAL A 169 -13.81 9.19 -1.13
N GLU A 170 -13.51 9.32 0.17
CA GLU A 170 -12.13 9.51 0.66
C GLU A 170 -11.24 8.30 0.37
N THR A 171 -11.82 7.11 0.29
CA THR A 171 -11.07 5.88 0.00
C THR A 171 -10.78 5.74 -1.49
N TRP A 172 -11.74 6.12 -2.35
CA TRP A 172 -11.50 6.29 -3.79
C TRP A 172 -10.40 7.33 -4.05
N GLU A 173 -10.51 8.50 -3.41
CA GLU A 173 -9.49 9.55 -3.55
C GLU A 173 -8.11 9.06 -3.09
N SER A 174 -8.02 8.39 -1.94
CA SER A 174 -6.77 7.81 -1.45
C SER A 174 -6.16 6.80 -2.44
N LEU A 175 -6.98 5.99 -3.10
CA LEU A 175 -6.54 5.01 -4.08
C LEU A 175 -6.02 5.69 -5.37
N LEU A 176 -6.75 6.68 -5.87
CA LEU A 176 -6.35 7.43 -7.07
C LEU A 176 -5.07 8.22 -6.83
N LEU A 177 -4.95 8.90 -5.68
CA LEU A 177 -3.73 9.61 -5.30
C LEU A 177 -2.53 8.68 -5.21
N PHE A 178 -2.72 7.48 -4.64
CA PHE A 178 -1.67 6.46 -4.61
C PHE A 178 -1.24 6.05 -6.01
N LEU A 179 -2.18 5.76 -6.91
CA LEU A 179 -1.86 5.35 -8.27
C LEU A 179 -1.17 6.46 -9.07
N LEU A 180 -1.60 7.71 -8.94
CA LEU A 180 -0.91 8.86 -9.53
C LEU A 180 0.52 8.98 -9.01
N ALA A 181 0.69 8.92 -7.69
CA ALA A 181 2.00 9.08 -7.06
C ALA A 181 3.00 8.00 -7.46
N ILE A 182 2.59 6.73 -7.54
CA ILE A 182 3.51 5.66 -7.94
C ILE A 182 3.84 5.73 -9.44
N ASN A 183 2.95 6.25 -10.28
CA ASN A 183 3.28 6.54 -11.67
C ASN A 183 4.38 7.60 -11.74
N GLU A 184 4.23 8.70 -10.99
CA GLU A 184 5.27 9.73 -10.89
C GLU A 184 6.61 9.17 -10.37
N ILE A 185 6.59 8.40 -9.28
CA ILE A 185 7.81 7.83 -8.69
C ILE A 185 8.55 6.90 -9.66
N LEU A 186 7.81 6.09 -10.43
CA LEU A 186 8.40 5.05 -11.28
C LEU A 186 8.70 5.50 -12.71
N LEU A 187 7.98 6.50 -13.22
CA LEU A 187 8.08 6.94 -14.60
C LEU A 187 8.79 8.29 -14.76
N ALA A 188 9.08 8.99 -13.65
CA ALA A 188 9.85 10.24 -13.70
C ALA A 188 11.28 10.00 -14.22
N PRO A 189 11.81 10.92 -15.05
CA PRO A 189 13.21 10.86 -15.49
C PRO A 189 14.20 10.94 -14.30
N PRO A 190 15.38 10.29 -14.39
CA PRO A 190 15.89 9.53 -15.53
C PRO A 190 15.38 8.08 -15.57
N ILE A 191 14.95 7.63 -16.75
CA ILE A 191 14.56 6.22 -16.97
C ILE A 191 15.83 5.38 -17.03
N VAL A 192 15.98 4.44 -16.09
CA VAL A 192 17.10 3.50 -16.06
C VAL A 192 16.62 2.15 -16.59
N LYS A 193 17.31 1.59 -17.58
CA LYS A 193 16.96 0.27 -18.11
C LYS A 193 17.13 -0.81 -17.03
N ASP A 194 16.24 -1.80 -17.05
CA ASP A 194 16.23 -2.94 -16.12
C ASP A 194 15.99 -2.57 -14.64
N ASP A 195 15.43 -1.39 -14.37
CA ASP A 195 15.01 -0.98 -13.03
C ASP A 195 13.55 -1.40 -12.70
N VAL A 196 13.10 -1.06 -11.48
CA VAL A 196 11.72 -1.35 -11.04
C VAL A 196 10.68 -0.63 -11.91
N GLY A 197 10.99 0.57 -12.40
CA GLY A 197 10.08 1.36 -13.23
C GLY A 197 9.86 0.71 -14.59
N ASP A 198 10.92 0.22 -15.23
CA ASP A 198 10.86 -0.49 -16.51
C ASP A 198 9.99 -1.75 -16.42
N GLN A 199 10.10 -2.52 -15.33
CA GLN A 199 9.31 -3.74 -15.11
C GLN A 199 7.84 -3.47 -14.79
N LEU A 200 7.52 -2.34 -14.18
CA LEU A 200 6.18 -2.03 -13.67
C LEU A 200 5.39 -1.05 -14.54
N CYS A 201 6.02 -0.36 -15.49
CA CYS A 201 5.42 0.76 -16.22
C CYS A 201 4.06 0.42 -16.83
N GLU A 202 3.99 -0.64 -17.63
CA GLU A 202 2.75 -1.09 -18.29
C GLU A 202 1.67 -1.43 -17.26
N ARG A 203 2.06 -2.12 -16.19
CA ARG A 203 1.11 -2.56 -15.16
C ARG A 203 0.54 -1.38 -14.38
N VAL A 204 1.38 -0.45 -13.97
CA VAL A 204 1.01 0.70 -13.13
C VAL A 204 0.11 1.66 -13.91
N LEU A 205 0.38 1.87 -15.21
CA LEU A 205 -0.51 2.60 -16.11
C LEU A 205 -1.85 1.88 -16.31
N SER A 206 -1.83 0.58 -16.60
CA SER A 206 -3.05 -0.22 -16.79
C SER A 206 -3.98 -0.16 -15.58
N VAL A 207 -3.44 -0.30 -14.37
CA VAL A 207 -4.25 -0.21 -13.13
C VAL A 207 -4.75 1.21 -12.90
N LEU A 208 -3.92 2.24 -13.11
CA LEU A 208 -4.35 3.63 -12.99
C LEU A 208 -5.57 3.92 -13.87
N PHE A 209 -5.48 3.66 -15.18
CA PHE A 209 -6.58 3.93 -16.12
C PHE A 209 -7.84 3.16 -15.77
N GLU A 210 -7.72 1.89 -15.42
CA GLU A 210 -8.89 1.09 -15.09
C GLU A 210 -9.59 1.55 -13.80
N VAL A 211 -8.82 1.75 -12.73
CA VAL A 211 -9.37 2.24 -11.45
C VAL A 211 -9.94 3.65 -11.61
N TRP A 212 -9.32 4.49 -12.44
CA TRP A 212 -9.83 5.81 -12.77
C TRP A 212 -11.19 5.74 -13.46
N LEU A 213 -11.35 4.90 -14.48
CA LEU A 213 -12.63 4.70 -15.17
C LEU A 213 -13.71 4.12 -14.24
N LEU A 214 -13.33 3.20 -13.35
CA LEU A 214 -14.24 2.68 -12.31
C LEU A 214 -14.69 3.80 -11.36
N ALA A 215 -13.77 4.68 -10.94
CA ALA A 215 -14.09 5.83 -10.12
C ALA A 215 -15.04 6.79 -10.87
N CYS A 216 -14.81 7.10 -12.15
CA CYS A 216 -15.73 7.93 -12.94
C CYS A 216 -17.18 7.42 -12.90
N ASN A 217 -17.38 6.10 -12.87
CA ASN A 217 -18.71 5.50 -12.80
C ASN A 217 -19.30 5.44 -11.38
N ARG A 218 -18.48 5.22 -10.35
CA ARG A 218 -18.95 4.93 -8.97
C ARG A 218 -18.82 6.10 -8.00
N CYS A 219 -17.82 6.94 -8.19
CA CYS A 219 -17.45 8.07 -7.34
C CYS A 219 -16.64 9.07 -8.17
N PHE A 220 -17.34 9.93 -8.90
CA PHE A 220 -16.72 10.80 -9.91
C PHE A 220 -15.54 11.61 -9.31
N PRO A 221 -14.31 11.48 -9.84
CA PRO A 221 -13.14 12.15 -9.29
C PRO A 221 -13.30 13.68 -9.28
N SER A 222 -12.82 14.32 -8.21
CA SER A 222 -12.89 15.76 -8.04
C SER A 222 -12.06 16.51 -9.11
N PRO A 223 -12.35 17.78 -9.43
CA PRO A 223 -11.59 18.51 -10.44
C PRO A 223 -10.09 18.64 -10.10
N SER A 224 -9.75 18.69 -8.81
CA SER A 224 -8.36 18.62 -8.32
C SER A 224 -7.63 17.34 -8.71
N LEU A 225 -8.30 16.18 -8.68
CA LEU A 225 -7.71 14.91 -9.13
C LEU A 225 -7.44 14.95 -10.64
N TRP A 226 -8.41 15.41 -11.44
CA TRP A 226 -8.24 15.54 -12.89
C TRP A 226 -7.10 16.47 -13.27
N LYS A 227 -6.98 17.61 -12.56
CA LYS A 227 -5.86 18.52 -12.76
C LYS A 227 -4.52 17.84 -12.43
N THR A 228 -4.46 17.12 -11.31
CA THR A 228 -3.25 16.40 -10.90
C THR A 228 -2.87 15.29 -11.89
N PHE A 229 -3.85 14.65 -12.54
CA PHE A 229 -3.62 13.64 -13.58
C PHE A 229 -3.15 14.23 -14.92
N GLN A 230 -3.43 15.50 -15.18
CA GLN A 230 -3.01 16.20 -16.39
C GLN A 230 -1.56 16.71 -16.30
N GLU A 231 -1.13 17.11 -15.11
CA GLU A 231 0.23 17.58 -14.81
C GLU A 231 1.26 16.46 -15.00
#